data_AF-A0A1S3D6Q8-F1
#
_entry.id   AF-A0A1S3D6Q8-F1
#
_cell.length_a   1.000
_cell.length_b   1.000
_cell.length_c   1.000
_cell.angle_alpha   90.00
_cell.angle_beta   90.00
_cell.angle_gamma   90.00
#
_symmetry.space_group_name_H-M   'P 1'
#
loop_
_entity.id
_entity.type
_entity.pdbx_description
1 polymer ?
#
loop_
_entity_poly.entity_id
_entity_poly.type
_entity_poly.pdbx_seq_one_letter_code
_entity_poly.pdbx_strand_id
1 'polypeptide(L)'
;MLSSRSKHLLHCLLLFTVIVVFELFTGGVKLTPESTFDPWVRYGFFGCSILYILRYLTFLPLPQVLFNFAGLVFYNAFPDKVVLKGSPLLAPFICIRIVTRGDYAQLVKDNVARNMARCNEAGLENYIIEVVTDKPVGLPIHRRIREVVVPKSYKTKSGALFKARALQYCLEDNVNILSGSDWVVHLDEETLLTENSIRGVLNFVLDGKHHFGQGLITYANEEVVNWVTTLADSFRVADDMGKLRLQFSLFHKPLLSWKGSYVVTQVSYIT
;
A
#
# COMPACT_ATOMS: atom_id res chain seq x y z
N MET A 1 23.72 10.21 14.92
CA MET A 1 22.54 10.17 14.03
C MET A 1 21.30 10.56 14.83
N LEU A 2 20.34 11.27 14.23
CA LEU A 2 19.10 11.69 14.91
C LEU A 2 18.24 10.48 15.29
N SER A 3 17.60 10.53 16.48
CA SER A 3 16.66 9.49 16.92
C SER A 3 15.41 9.44 16.03
N SER A 4 14.74 8.29 15.97
CA SER A 4 13.46 8.13 15.27
C SER A 4 12.42 9.19 15.68
N ARG A 5 12.28 9.45 16.98
CA ARG A 5 11.37 10.48 17.51
C ARG A 5 11.76 11.89 17.07
N SER A 6 13.07 12.20 17.06
CA SER A 6 13.57 13.50 16.60
C SER A 6 13.29 13.71 15.11
N LYS A 7 13.45 12.68 14.28
CA LYS A 7 13.12 12.74 12.84
C LYS A 7 11.63 13.02 12.62
N HIS A 8 10.77 12.32 13.38
CA HIS A 8 9.33 12.55 13.33
C HIS A 8 8.94 13.97 13.74
N LEU A 9 9.52 14.47 14.85
CA LEU A 9 9.26 15.84 15.31
C LEU A 9 9.66 16.86 14.24
N LEU A 10 10.84 16.71 13.64
CA LEU A 10 11.30 17.58 12.55
C LEU A 10 10.37 17.51 11.33
N HIS A 11 9.87 16.33 10.99
CA HIS A 11 8.88 16.16 9.93
C HIS A 11 7.57 16.89 10.24
N CYS A 12 7.02 16.74 11.45
CA CYS A 12 5.82 17.46 11.84
C CYS A 12 6.03 18.98 11.83
N LEU A 13 7.17 19.47 12.37
CA LEU A 13 7.50 20.89 12.36
C LEU A 13 7.59 21.43 10.93
N LEU A 14 8.23 20.69 10.02
CA LEU A 14 8.30 21.05 8.61
C LEU A 14 6.92 21.08 7.97
N LEU A 15 6.09 20.05 8.20
CA LEU A 15 4.72 19.97 7.67
C LEU A 15 3.88 21.18 8.11
N PHE A 16 3.88 21.49 9.40
CA PHE A 16 3.17 22.67 9.93
C PHE A 16 3.71 23.97 9.34
N THR A 17 5.04 24.11 9.22
CA THR A 17 5.66 25.29 8.60
C THR A 17 5.21 25.47 7.16
N VAL A 18 5.22 24.40 6.36
CA VAL A 18 4.76 24.43 4.96
C VAL A 18 3.29 24.84 4.87
N ILE A 19 2.42 24.29 5.73
CA ILE A 19 1.00 24.65 5.76
C ILE A 19 0.82 26.13 6.10
N VAL A 20 1.45 26.62 7.18
CA VAL A 20 1.35 28.03 7.59
C VAL A 20 1.85 28.97 6.49
N VAL A 21 3.01 28.66 5.90
CA VAL A 21 3.57 29.43 4.79
C VAL A 21 2.60 29.45 3.61
N PHE A 22 2.05 28.30 3.21
CA PHE A 22 1.09 28.20 2.11
C PHE A 22 -0.19 29.02 2.37
N GLU A 23 -0.76 28.95 3.57
CA GLU A 23 -1.95 29.72 3.95
C GLU A 23 -1.71 31.23 3.95
N LEU A 24 -0.51 31.68 4.32
CA LEU A 24 -0.11 33.09 4.24
C LEU A 24 0.07 33.55 2.78
N PHE A 25 0.77 32.76 1.95
CA PHE A 25 1.06 33.11 0.55
C PHE A 25 -0.19 33.09 -0.35
N THR A 26 -1.12 32.17 -0.10
CA THR A 26 -2.37 32.07 -0.86
C THR A 26 -3.45 33.03 -0.37
N GLY A 27 -3.20 33.76 0.73
CA GLY A 27 -4.17 34.65 1.34
C GLY A 27 -5.33 33.92 2.02
N GLY A 28 -5.15 32.63 2.37
CA GLY A 28 -6.09 31.88 3.21
C GLY A 28 -6.25 32.53 4.59
N VAL A 29 -5.16 33.07 5.14
CA VAL A 29 -5.19 33.98 6.29
C VAL A 29 -5.20 35.42 5.79
N LYS A 30 -6.39 36.05 5.81
CA LYS A 30 -6.54 37.46 5.42
C LYS A 30 -6.02 38.38 6.52
N LEU A 31 -4.95 39.11 6.21
CA LEU A 31 -4.38 40.14 7.09
C LEU A 31 -4.94 41.54 6.82
N THR A 32 -5.71 41.70 5.74
CA THR A 32 -6.35 42.96 5.33
C THR A 32 -7.87 42.83 5.29
N PRO A 33 -8.61 43.93 5.56
CA PRO A 33 -10.06 43.92 5.54
C PRO A 33 -10.61 43.62 4.15
N GLU A 34 -11.70 42.84 4.09
CA GLU A 34 -12.36 42.43 2.85
C GLU A 34 -12.94 43.61 2.07
N SER A 35 -12.76 43.60 0.74
CA SER A 35 -13.53 44.44 -0.17
C SER A 35 -15.00 44.03 -0.16
N THR A 36 -15.91 44.99 -0.19
CA THR A 36 -17.37 44.77 -0.30
C THR A 36 -17.72 44.12 -1.64
N PHE A 37 -17.76 42.79 -1.68
CA PHE A 37 -18.12 42.01 -2.87
C PHE A 37 -19.38 41.19 -2.58
N ASP A 38 -20.46 41.48 -3.30
CA ASP A 38 -21.72 40.71 -3.22
C ASP A 38 -21.88 39.80 -4.47
N PRO A 39 -21.66 38.47 -4.33
CA PRO A 39 -21.79 37.54 -5.45
C PRO A 39 -23.21 37.38 -5.98
N TRP A 40 -24.23 37.59 -5.13
CA TRP A 40 -25.64 37.41 -5.51
C TRP A 40 -26.11 38.53 -6.43
N VAL A 41 -25.71 39.76 -6.15
CA VAL A 41 -25.99 40.93 -7.00
C VAL A 41 -25.25 40.83 -8.33
N ARG A 42 -23.99 40.36 -8.31
CA ARG A 42 -23.14 40.35 -9.51
C ARG A 42 -23.45 39.21 -10.47
N TYR A 43 -23.67 38.00 -9.95
CA TYR A 43 -23.82 36.78 -10.75
C TYR A 43 -25.26 36.28 -10.84
N GLY A 44 -26.18 36.91 -10.12
CA GLY A 44 -27.55 36.45 -9.99
C GLY A 44 -27.66 35.13 -9.23
N PHE A 45 -28.89 34.72 -8.91
CA PHE A 45 -29.14 33.53 -8.11
C PHE A 45 -28.58 32.24 -8.75
N PHE A 46 -28.79 32.05 -10.05
CA PHE A 46 -28.36 30.84 -10.76
C PHE A 46 -26.83 30.73 -10.84
N GLY A 47 -26.14 31.78 -11.30
CA GLY A 47 -24.69 31.79 -11.42
C GLY A 47 -24.01 31.66 -10.06
N CYS A 48 -24.50 32.37 -9.05
CA CYS A 48 -23.99 32.28 -7.69
C CYS A 48 -24.14 30.86 -7.11
N SER A 49 -25.30 30.22 -7.32
CA SER A 49 -25.55 28.84 -6.86
C SER A 49 -24.59 27.84 -7.50
N ILE A 50 -24.34 27.93 -8.81
CA ILE A 50 -23.37 27.06 -9.50
C ILE A 50 -21.96 27.28 -8.94
N LEU A 51 -21.53 28.52 -8.75
CA LEU A 51 -20.20 28.84 -8.23
C LEU A 51 -20.01 28.31 -6.80
N TYR A 52 -21.02 28.42 -5.94
CA TYR A 52 -20.97 27.83 -4.60
C TYR A 52 -20.93 26.31 -4.65
N ILE A 53 -21.71 25.65 -5.51
CA ILE A 53 -21.65 24.19 -5.67
C ILE A 53 -20.23 23.77 -6.10
N LEU A 54 -19.66 24.41 -7.13
CA LEU A 54 -18.30 24.14 -7.58
C LEU A 54 -17.27 24.33 -6.45
N ARG A 55 -17.44 25.37 -5.62
CA ARG A 55 -16.61 25.61 -4.43
C ARG A 55 -16.80 24.54 -3.35
N TYR A 56 -18.00 24.04 -3.12
CA TYR A 56 -18.20 22.95 -2.16
C TYR A 56 -17.66 21.62 -2.67
N LEU A 57 -17.69 21.38 -3.98
CA LEU A 57 -17.08 20.18 -4.57
C LEU A 57 -15.56 20.11 -4.31
N THR A 58 -14.87 21.24 -4.19
CA THR A 58 -13.43 21.22 -3.83
C THR A 58 -13.17 20.75 -2.41
N PHE A 59 -14.19 20.65 -1.55
CA PHE A 59 -14.09 20.08 -0.20
C PHE A 59 -14.37 18.57 -0.15
N LEU A 60 -14.77 17.94 -1.25
CA LEU A 60 -14.94 16.49 -1.31
C LEU A 60 -13.69 15.69 -0.85
N PRO A 61 -12.44 16.07 -1.20
CA PRO A 61 -11.26 15.37 -0.70
C PRO A 61 -10.89 15.72 0.75
N LEU A 62 -11.55 16.69 1.40
CA LEU A 62 -11.18 17.16 2.73
C LEU A 62 -11.08 16.02 3.77
N PRO A 63 -12.02 15.06 3.87
CA PRO A 63 -11.89 13.95 4.81
C PRO A 63 -10.63 13.12 4.58
N GLN A 64 -10.25 12.89 3.32
CA GLN A 64 -9.03 12.15 2.98
C GLN A 64 -7.78 12.91 3.37
N VAL A 65 -7.75 14.23 3.13
CA VAL A 65 -6.64 15.09 3.52
C VAL A 65 -6.49 15.14 5.03
N LEU A 66 -7.60 15.26 5.78
CA LEU A 66 -7.58 15.25 7.25
C LEU A 66 -7.05 13.94 7.81
N PHE A 67 -7.47 12.79 7.26
CA PHE A 67 -6.94 11.49 7.67
C PHE A 67 -5.47 11.34 7.32
N ASN A 68 -5.05 11.82 6.15
CA ASN A 68 -3.64 11.78 5.76
C ASN A 68 -2.78 12.63 6.71
N PHE A 69 -3.22 13.86 6.97
CA PHE A 69 -2.58 14.77 7.91
C PHE A 69 -2.50 14.16 9.32
N ALA A 70 -3.62 13.71 9.87
CA ALA A 70 -3.66 13.09 11.19
C ALA A 70 -2.76 11.85 11.26
N GLY A 71 -2.72 11.04 10.20
CA GLY A 71 -1.83 9.89 10.09
C GLY A 71 -0.35 10.28 10.16
N LEU A 72 0.06 11.27 9.36
CA LEU A 72 1.44 11.77 9.31
C LEU A 72 1.85 12.51 10.58
N VAL A 73 0.92 13.04 11.37
CA VAL A 73 1.20 13.71 12.65
C VAL A 73 1.26 12.71 13.80
N PHE A 74 0.25 11.83 13.92
CA PHE A 74 0.12 10.94 15.07
C PHE A 74 0.98 9.68 14.98
N TYR A 75 1.29 9.21 13.77
CA TYR A 75 2.11 8.01 13.60
C TYR A 75 3.49 8.34 13.08
N ASN A 76 4.49 7.80 13.78
CA ASN A 76 5.89 8.04 13.46
C ASN A 76 6.27 7.53 12.06
N ALA A 77 6.56 8.45 11.12
CA ALA A 77 6.94 8.13 9.75
C ALA A 77 8.37 7.57 9.61
N PHE A 78 9.18 7.61 10.68
CA PHE A 78 10.58 7.19 10.67
C PHE A 78 10.84 6.07 11.68
N PRO A 79 10.10 4.94 11.65
CA PRO A 79 10.27 3.88 12.63
C PRO A 79 11.69 3.30 12.60
N ASP A 80 12.19 2.91 13.78
CA ASP A 80 13.43 2.14 13.89
C ASP A 80 13.25 0.72 13.30
N LYS A 81 14.35 -0.05 13.27
CA LYS A 81 14.34 -1.44 12.79
C LYS A 81 13.26 -2.25 13.50
N VAL A 82 12.49 -3.03 12.74
CA VAL A 82 11.40 -3.85 13.29
C VAL A 82 12.00 -4.97 14.15
N VAL A 83 11.57 -5.01 15.41
CA VAL A 83 11.91 -6.08 16.36
C VAL A 83 10.84 -7.17 16.28
N LEU A 84 11.26 -8.42 16.18
CA LEU A 84 10.36 -9.57 16.19
C LEU A 84 9.78 -9.76 17.60
N LYS A 85 8.47 -9.95 17.68
CA LYS A 85 7.73 -10.16 18.93
C LYS A 85 7.56 -11.64 19.30
N GLY A 86 7.92 -12.54 18.40
CA GLY A 86 7.84 -13.98 18.60
C GLY A 86 8.80 -14.73 17.68
N SER A 87 8.92 -16.04 17.90
CA SER A 87 9.79 -16.90 17.10
C SER A 87 9.21 -17.09 15.69
N PRO A 88 9.99 -16.86 14.62
CA PRO A 88 9.57 -17.14 13.25
C PRO A 88 9.14 -18.60 13.01
N LEU A 89 9.66 -19.55 13.81
CA LEU A 89 9.29 -20.97 13.75
C LEU A 89 7.83 -21.24 14.10
N LEU A 90 7.25 -20.36 14.93
CA LEU A 90 5.85 -20.46 15.36
C LEU A 90 4.90 -19.75 14.39
N ALA A 91 5.43 -19.09 13.36
CA ALA A 91 4.60 -18.41 12.40
C ALA A 91 3.78 -19.42 11.58
N PRO A 92 2.49 -19.13 11.32
CA PRO A 92 1.67 -19.92 10.41
C PRO A 92 2.29 -19.91 9.01
N PHE A 93 1.83 -20.81 8.15
CA PHE A 93 2.35 -20.88 6.78
C PHE A 93 1.99 -19.61 5.99
N ILE A 94 2.99 -19.06 5.29
CA ILE A 94 2.87 -17.83 4.50
C ILE A 94 3.12 -18.12 3.02
N CYS A 95 2.12 -17.84 2.18
CA CYS A 95 2.26 -17.80 0.73
C CYS A 95 2.56 -16.37 0.28
N ILE A 96 3.76 -16.13 -0.25
CA ILE A 96 4.10 -14.87 -0.90
C ILE A 96 3.65 -14.98 -2.35
N ARG A 97 2.50 -14.35 -2.67
CA ARG A 97 1.86 -14.45 -3.98
C ARG A 97 2.19 -13.25 -4.84
N ILE A 98 2.92 -13.47 -5.92
CA ILE A 98 3.28 -12.47 -6.93
C ILE A 98 2.38 -12.68 -8.14
N VAL A 99 1.76 -11.62 -8.65
CA VAL A 99 0.92 -11.69 -9.86
C VAL A 99 1.56 -10.91 -10.99
N THR A 100 1.65 -11.54 -12.17
CA THR A 100 2.28 -10.97 -13.37
C THR A 100 1.50 -11.35 -14.63
N ARG A 101 1.63 -10.55 -15.70
CA ARG A 101 1.21 -10.97 -17.05
C ARG A 101 2.22 -11.92 -17.71
N GLY A 102 3.44 -12.00 -17.17
CA GLY A 102 4.56 -12.76 -17.71
C GLY A 102 5.26 -12.08 -18.89
N ASP A 103 5.05 -10.77 -19.09
CA ASP A 103 5.69 -10.02 -20.17
C ASP A 103 7.19 -9.78 -19.92
N TYR A 104 7.59 -9.72 -18.64
CA TYR A 104 8.98 -9.48 -18.22
C TYR A 104 9.53 -10.67 -17.41
N ALA A 105 9.67 -11.83 -18.06
CA ALA A 105 10.05 -13.07 -17.38
C ALA A 105 11.37 -12.99 -16.60
N GLN A 106 12.37 -12.27 -17.12
CA GLN A 106 13.67 -12.13 -16.44
C GLN A 106 13.53 -11.29 -15.15
N LEU A 107 12.80 -10.17 -15.20
CA LEU A 107 12.50 -9.35 -14.02
C LEU A 107 11.85 -10.17 -12.92
N VAL A 108 10.85 -10.99 -13.29
CA VAL A 108 10.15 -11.86 -12.33
C VAL A 108 11.11 -12.88 -11.71
N LYS A 109 11.96 -13.54 -12.51
CA LYS A 109 12.96 -14.49 -12.01
C LYS A 109 13.93 -13.85 -11.02
N ASP A 110 14.45 -12.68 -11.37
CA ASP A 110 15.41 -11.95 -10.55
C ASP A 110 14.76 -11.47 -9.25
N ASN A 111 13.53 -10.98 -9.30
CA ASN A 111 12.78 -10.52 -8.13
C ASN A 111 12.39 -11.69 -7.21
N VAL A 112 11.98 -12.83 -7.76
CA VAL A 112 11.70 -14.05 -6.98
C VAL A 112 12.97 -14.53 -6.26
N ALA A 113 14.11 -14.57 -6.95
CA ALA A 113 15.38 -14.94 -6.35
C ALA A 113 15.78 -13.98 -5.22
N ARG A 114 15.67 -12.67 -5.46
CA ARG A 114 15.96 -11.63 -4.45
C ARG A 114 15.04 -11.73 -3.24
N ASN A 115 13.73 -11.85 -3.45
CA ASN A 115 12.75 -11.99 -2.38
C ASN A 115 12.96 -13.28 -1.57
N MET A 116 13.29 -14.38 -2.23
CA MET A 116 13.62 -15.64 -1.56
C MET A 116 14.87 -15.50 -0.68
N ALA A 117 15.93 -14.87 -1.17
CA ALA A 117 17.12 -14.59 -0.39
C ALA A 117 16.80 -13.73 0.84
N ARG A 118 16.00 -12.66 0.67
CA ARG A 118 15.58 -11.79 1.78
C ARG A 118 14.72 -12.53 2.82
N CYS A 119 13.86 -13.43 2.40
CA CYS A 119 13.08 -14.29 3.31
C CYS A 119 13.99 -15.17 4.16
N ASN A 120 14.99 -15.80 3.55
CA ASN A 120 15.97 -16.64 4.26
C ASN A 120 16.80 -15.81 5.25
N GLU A 121 17.32 -14.65 4.83
CA GLU A 121 18.10 -13.75 5.69
C GLU A 121 17.28 -13.22 6.87
N ALA A 122 15.98 -12.99 6.68
CA ALA A 122 15.07 -12.55 7.74
C ALA A 122 14.63 -13.68 8.69
N GLY A 123 15.01 -14.93 8.42
CA GLY A 123 14.64 -16.10 9.23
C GLY A 123 13.23 -16.62 8.99
N LEU A 124 12.62 -16.34 7.83
CA LEU A 124 11.31 -16.89 7.48
C LEU A 124 11.46 -18.36 7.06
N GLU A 125 10.78 -19.28 7.74
CA GLU A 125 10.92 -20.72 7.49
C GLU A 125 9.71 -21.37 6.82
N ASN A 126 8.50 -21.07 7.33
CA ASN A 126 7.25 -21.66 6.88
C ASN A 126 6.62 -20.86 5.75
N TYR A 127 7.23 -20.87 4.56
CA TYR A 127 6.72 -20.11 3.43
C TYR A 127 6.93 -20.76 2.05
N ILE A 128 6.14 -20.28 1.08
CA ILE A 128 6.30 -20.52 -0.35
C ILE A 128 6.20 -19.18 -1.11
N ILE A 129 6.91 -19.06 -2.23
CA ILE A 129 6.70 -17.99 -3.21
C ILE A 129 5.90 -18.58 -4.36
N GLU A 130 4.70 -18.05 -4.57
CA GLU A 130 3.81 -18.45 -5.65
C GLU A 130 3.73 -17.33 -6.68
N VAL A 131 4.09 -17.64 -7.91
CA VAL A 131 3.99 -16.72 -9.04
C VAL A 131 2.83 -17.12 -9.91
N VAL A 132 1.85 -16.24 -9.99
CA VAL A 132 0.62 -16.42 -10.78
C VAL A 132 0.76 -15.60 -12.04
N THR A 133 0.73 -16.27 -13.19
CA THR A 133 1.09 -15.65 -14.46
C THR A 133 0.14 -16.01 -15.59
N ASP A 134 -0.15 -15.06 -16.48
CA ASP A 134 -0.91 -15.33 -17.71
C ASP A 134 -0.06 -16.08 -18.77
N LYS A 135 1.27 -15.96 -18.70
CA LYS A 135 2.23 -16.61 -19.61
C LYS A 135 3.32 -17.31 -18.80
N PRO A 136 3.78 -18.51 -19.21
CA PRO A 136 4.86 -19.19 -18.50
C PRO A 136 6.11 -18.30 -18.47
N VAL A 137 6.60 -18.03 -17.27
CA VAL A 137 7.85 -17.33 -16.96
C VAL A 137 9.01 -18.31 -17.00
N GLY A 138 8.78 -19.57 -16.61
CA GLY A 138 9.79 -20.63 -16.56
C GLY A 138 10.71 -20.47 -15.35
N LEU A 139 10.11 -20.50 -14.16
CA LEU A 139 10.83 -20.40 -12.89
C LEU A 139 11.67 -21.66 -12.61
N PRO A 140 12.79 -21.55 -11.89
CA PRO A 140 13.61 -22.71 -11.54
C PRO A 140 12.83 -23.67 -10.62
N ILE A 141 13.05 -24.98 -10.80
CA ILE A 141 12.47 -26.01 -9.95
C ILE A 141 13.09 -25.87 -8.55
N HIS A 142 12.28 -25.46 -7.58
CA HIS A 142 12.73 -25.25 -6.21
C HIS A 142 11.58 -25.51 -5.23
N ARG A 143 11.87 -26.14 -4.08
CA ARG A 143 10.85 -26.56 -3.08
C ARG A 143 9.98 -25.43 -2.53
N ARG A 144 10.46 -24.18 -2.58
CA ARG A 144 9.77 -22.97 -2.09
C ARG A 144 9.24 -22.08 -3.21
N ILE A 145 9.29 -22.53 -4.47
CA ILE A 145 8.80 -21.75 -5.62
C ILE A 145 7.72 -22.55 -6.32
N ARG A 146 6.59 -21.91 -6.58
CA ARG A 146 5.48 -22.47 -7.36
C ARG A 146 5.12 -21.50 -8.48
N GLU A 147 5.00 -22.02 -9.69
CA GLU A 147 4.49 -21.28 -10.84
C GLU A 147 3.07 -21.75 -11.15
N VAL A 148 2.12 -20.82 -11.22
CA VAL A 148 0.71 -21.07 -11.57
C VAL A 148 0.39 -20.31 -12.84
N VAL A 149 0.27 -21.01 -13.96
CA VAL A 149 -0.09 -20.42 -15.25
C VAL A 149 -1.60 -20.42 -15.39
N VAL A 150 -2.20 -19.23 -15.56
CA VAL A 150 -3.65 -19.08 -15.69
C VAL A 150 -4.06 -19.47 -17.13
N PRO A 151 -4.86 -20.53 -17.33
CA PRO A 151 -5.24 -20.97 -18.68
C PRO A 151 -6.01 -19.88 -19.41
N LYS A 152 -5.73 -19.61 -20.69
CA LYS A 152 -6.48 -18.59 -21.47
C LYS A 152 -8.00 -18.84 -21.51
N SER A 153 -8.42 -20.10 -21.39
CA SER A 153 -9.82 -20.51 -21.35
C SER A 153 -10.52 -20.20 -20.02
N TYR A 154 -9.78 -19.98 -18.94
CA TYR A 154 -10.35 -19.72 -17.62
C TYR A 154 -11.09 -18.37 -17.60
N LYS A 155 -12.32 -18.39 -17.13
CA LYS A 155 -13.18 -17.21 -16.94
C LYS A 155 -13.73 -17.24 -15.53
N THR A 156 -13.57 -16.14 -14.80
CA THR A 156 -14.18 -15.98 -13.48
C THR A 156 -15.69 -15.86 -13.58
N LYS A 157 -16.42 -16.32 -12.57
CA LYS A 157 -17.89 -16.18 -12.48
C LYS A 157 -18.37 -14.72 -12.56
N SER A 158 -17.62 -13.78 -11.98
CA SER A 158 -17.95 -12.35 -11.96
C SER A 158 -17.57 -11.58 -13.23
N GLY A 159 -16.86 -12.22 -14.17
CA GLY A 159 -16.26 -11.53 -15.32
C GLY A 159 -15.06 -10.64 -14.99
N ALA A 160 -14.43 -10.82 -13.81
CA ALA A 160 -13.19 -10.15 -13.45
C ALA A 160 -12.08 -10.44 -14.48
N LEU A 161 -11.26 -9.42 -14.73
CA LEU A 161 -10.19 -9.42 -15.73
C LEU A 161 -8.82 -9.16 -15.08
N PHE A 162 -7.76 -9.37 -15.84
CA PHE A 162 -6.37 -9.03 -15.47
C PHE A 162 -5.95 -9.64 -14.13
N LYS A 163 -5.36 -8.84 -13.22
CA LYS A 163 -4.86 -9.28 -11.92
C LYS A 163 -5.93 -9.97 -11.08
N ALA A 164 -7.16 -9.46 -11.09
CA ALA A 164 -8.27 -10.04 -10.34
C ALA A 164 -8.64 -11.43 -10.84
N ARG A 165 -8.59 -11.66 -12.16
CA ARG A 165 -8.78 -12.99 -12.77
C ARG A 165 -7.72 -13.98 -12.32
N ALA A 166 -6.46 -13.58 -12.30
CA ALA A 166 -5.35 -14.43 -11.87
C ALA A 166 -5.47 -14.79 -10.37
N LEU A 167 -5.81 -13.80 -9.53
CA LEU A 167 -6.04 -14.02 -8.11
C LEU A 167 -7.22 -14.97 -7.85
N GLN A 168 -8.33 -14.81 -8.57
CA GLN A 168 -9.48 -15.71 -8.46
C GLN A 168 -9.12 -17.14 -8.88
N TYR A 169 -8.32 -17.31 -9.94
CA TYR A 169 -7.90 -18.64 -10.39
C TYR A 169 -7.15 -19.41 -9.29
N CYS A 170 -6.39 -18.72 -8.45
CA CYS A 170 -5.65 -19.33 -7.35
C CYS A 170 -6.53 -19.81 -6.20
N LEU A 171 -7.80 -19.40 -6.18
CA LEU A 171 -8.79 -19.79 -5.17
C LEU A 171 -9.66 -20.95 -5.64
N GLU A 172 -9.56 -21.38 -6.90
CA GLU A 172 -10.30 -22.54 -7.40
C GLU A 172 -9.82 -23.82 -6.71
N ASP A 173 -10.76 -24.72 -6.38
CA ASP A 173 -10.50 -25.92 -5.55
C ASP A 173 -9.38 -26.82 -6.09
N ASN A 174 -9.22 -26.88 -7.42
CA ASN A 174 -8.20 -27.69 -8.07
C ASN A 174 -6.84 -26.99 -8.21
N VAL A 175 -6.74 -25.73 -7.81
CA VAL A 175 -5.54 -24.88 -7.94
C VAL A 175 -5.02 -24.45 -6.57
N ASN A 176 -5.93 -24.15 -5.63
CA ASN A 176 -5.57 -23.70 -4.29
C ASN A 176 -4.88 -24.83 -3.52
N ILE A 177 -3.74 -24.51 -2.90
CA ILE A 177 -2.98 -25.42 -2.04
C ILE A 177 -2.98 -24.99 -0.57
N LEU A 178 -3.62 -23.86 -0.27
CA LEU A 178 -3.58 -23.22 1.03
C LEU A 178 -4.81 -23.60 1.85
N SER A 179 -4.58 -23.86 3.14
CA SER A 179 -5.62 -24.05 4.13
C SER A 179 -6.17 -22.70 4.61
N GLY A 180 -7.36 -22.70 5.21
CA GLY A 180 -8.02 -21.48 5.70
C GLY A 180 -7.20 -20.71 6.74
N SER A 181 -6.35 -21.40 7.52
CA SER A 181 -5.50 -20.78 8.54
C SER A 181 -4.24 -20.11 7.97
N ASP A 182 -3.88 -20.41 6.72
CA ASP A 182 -2.67 -19.90 6.09
C ASP A 182 -2.82 -18.43 5.69
N TRP A 183 -1.69 -17.78 5.45
CA TRP A 183 -1.63 -16.36 5.12
C TRP A 183 -1.09 -16.14 3.72
N VAL A 184 -1.62 -15.12 3.03
CA VAL A 184 -1.15 -14.69 1.72
C VAL A 184 -0.61 -13.28 1.80
N VAL A 185 0.62 -13.08 1.34
CA VAL A 185 1.22 -11.77 1.12
C VAL A 185 1.17 -11.48 -0.38
N HIS A 186 0.28 -10.59 -0.79
CA HIS A 186 0.09 -10.21 -2.18
C HIS A 186 1.10 -9.14 -2.60
N LEU A 187 1.90 -9.44 -3.63
CA LEU A 187 2.90 -8.56 -4.21
C LEU A 187 2.62 -8.32 -5.70
N ASP A 188 3.02 -7.14 -6.18
CA ASP A 188 3.21 -6.89 -7.60
C ASP A 188 4.56 -7.46 -8.07
N GLU A 189 4.72 -7.66 -9.38
CA GLU A 189 5.88 -8.34 -9.97
C GLU A 189 7.20 -7.59 -9.76
N GLU A 190 7.14 -6.27 -9.63
CA GLU A 190 8.26 -5.37 -9.37
C GLU A 190 8.56 -5.18 -7.87
N THR A 191 7.73 -5.73 -6.97
CA THR A 191 7.84 -5.44 -5.53
C THR A 191 8.93 -6.30 -4.88
N LEU A 192 9.89 -5.62 -4.24
CA LEU A 192 10.95 -6.25 -3.44
C LEU A 192 10.65 -6.17 -1.95
N LEU A 193 10.82 -7.29 -1.25
CA LEU A 193 10.70 -7.39 0.19
C LEU A 193 11.96 -6.87 0.88
N THR A 194 11.75 -6.23 2.03
CA THR A 194 12.83 -5.82 2.94
C THR A 194 12.81 -6.69 4.19
N GLU A 195 13.93 -6.73 4.92
CA GLU A 195 13.98 -7.41 6.23
C GLU A 195 12.89 -6.88 7.18
N ASN A 196 12.67 -5.56 7.19
CA ASN A 196 11.64 -4.92 8.03
C ASN A 196 10.23 -5.28 7.59
N SER A 197 9.94 -5.38 6.29
CA SER A 197 8.61 -5.77 5.82
C SER A 197 8.32 -7.22 6.20
N ILE A 198 9.29 -8.14 6.05
CA ILE A 198 9.13 -9.55 6.45
C ILE A 198 8.89 -9.66 7.95
N ARG A 199 9.68 -8.96 8.78
CA ARG A 199 9.48 -8.94 10.24
C ARG A 199 8.15 -8.31 10.64
N GLY A 200 7.70 -7.28 9.92
CA GLY A 200 6.39 -6.68 10.10
C GLY A 200 5.26 -7.66 9.81
N VAL A 201 5.36 -8.40 8.70
CA VAL A 201 4.42 -9.48 8.35
C VAL A 201 4.43 -10.55 9.42
N LEU A 202 5.59 -11.03 9.85
CA LEU A 202 5.72 -12.03 10.92
C LEU A 202 5.02 -11.59 12.21
N ASN A 203 5.28 -10.35 12.65
CA ASN A 203 4.62 -9.79 13.83
C ASN A 203 3.10 -9.70 13.66
N PHE A 204 2.62 -9.37 12.46
CA PHE A 204 1.19 -9.27 12.16
C PHE A 204 0.51 -10.64 12.20
N VAL A 205 1.08 -11.65 11.53
CA VAL A 205 0.48 -12.99 11.49
C VAL A 205 0.58 -13.73 12.82
N LEU A 206 1.64 -13.49 13.61
CA LEU A 206 1.80 -14.04 14.96
C LEU A 206 0.84 -13.41 15.97
N ASP A 207 0.55 -12.10 15.82
CA ASP A 207 -0.45 -11.42 16.65
C ASP A 207 -1.85 -11.96 16.35
N GLY A 208 -2.17 -12.23 15.07
CA GLY A 208 -3.37 -12.93 14.64
C GLY A 208 -4.70 -12.23 14.98
N LYS A 209 -4.66 -11.04 15.56
CA LYS A 209 -5.84 -10.27 16.01
C LYS A 209 -6.69 -9.75 14.85
N HIS A 210 -6.05 -9.49 13.71
CA HIS A 210 -6.69 -8.96 12.51
C HIS A 210 -6.29 -9.80 11.30
N HIS A 211 -7.25 -10.12 10.45
CA HIS A 211 -7.07 -11.04 9.31
C HIS A 211 -6.69 -10.35 8.00
N PHE A 212 -6.57 -9.02 8.05
CA PHE A 212 -6.32 -8.19 6.89
C PHE A 212 -5.37 -7.04 7.30
N GLY A 213 -4.24 -6.92 6.61
CA GLY A 213 -3.27 -5.86 6.80
C GLY A 213 -2.72 -5.32 5.47
N GLN A 214 -2.13 -4.14 5.53
CA GLN A 214 -1.43 -3.52 4.41
C GLN A 214 -0.08 -3.00 4.91
N GLY A 215 0.95 -3.10 4.07
CA GLY A 215 2.24 -2.48 4.34
C GLY A 215 2.55 -1.26 3.47
N LEU A 216 3.68 -0.63 3.80
CA LEU A 216 4.23 0.51 3.09
C LEU A 216 5.01 0.05 1.85
N ILE A 217 4.73 0.65 0.69
CA ILE A 217 5.63 0.57 -0.46
C ILE A 217 6.40 1.89 -0.59
N THR A 218 7.71 1.77 -0.73
CA THR A 218 8.61 2.87 -1.06
C THR A 218 9.13 2.70 -2.48
N TYR A 219 9.29 3.80 -3.20
CA TYR A 219 9.82 3.84 -4.56
C TYR A 219 11.23 4.40 -4.56
N ALA A 220 11.97 4.17 -5.66
CA ALA A 220 13.33 4.69 -5.84
C ALA A 220 14.37 4.20 -4.81
N ASN A 221 14.27 2.93 -4.42
CA ASN A 221 15.30 2.27 -3.62
C ASN A 221 16.50 1.79 -4.46
N GLU A 222 16.36 1.76 -5.78
CA GLU A 222 17.42 1.48 -6.75
C GLU A 222 17.83 2.78 -7.47
N GLU A 223 18.51 2.66 -8.62
CA GLU A 223 18.92 3.81 -9.41
C GLU A 223 17.71 4.63 -9.90
N VAL A 224 17.74 5.95 -9.63
CA VAL A 224 16.67 6.86 -10.04
C VAL A 224 16.83 7.24 -11.50
N VAL A 225 16.04 6.61 -12.37
CA VAL A 225 16.03 6.89 -13.82
C VAL A 225 15.39 8.24 -14.13
N ASN A 226 14.30 8.59 -13.44
CA ASN A 226 13.61 9.86 -13.64
C ASN A 226 13.14 10.45 -12.30
N TRP A 227 13.67 11.62 -11.96
CA TRP A 227 13.39 12.31 -10.70
C TRP A 227 11.98 12.86 -10.59
N VAL A 228 11.40 13.32 -11.71
CA VAL A 228 10.04 13.90 -11.71
C VAL A 228 9.00 12.83 -11.44
N THR A 229 9.09 11.69 -12.13
CA THR A 229 8.16 10.57 -11.91
C THR A 229 8.37 9.95 -10.52
N THR A 230 9.62 9.84 -10.08
CA THR A 230 9.94 9.37 -8.72
C THR A 230 9.36 10.29 -7.65
N LEU A 231 9.47 11.61 -7.82
CA LEU A 231 8.88 12.57 -6.91
C LEU A 231 7.35 12.47 -6.93
N ALA A 232 6.73 12.26 -8.10
CA ALA A 232 5.29 12.05 -8.20
C ALA A 232 4.83 10.80 -7.42
N ASP A 233 5.62 9.73 -7.43
CA ASP A 233 5.35 8.51 -6.65
C ASP A 233 5.47 8.73 -5.13
N SER A 234 6.13 9.79 -4.65
CA SER A 234 6.19 10.10 -3.22
C SER A 234 4.81 10.36 -2.60
N PHE A 235 3.84 10.85 -3.39
CA PHE A 235 2.46 11.01 -2.95
C PHE A 235 1.84 9.68 -2.51
N ARG A 236 2.16 8.60 -3.23
CA ARG A 236 1.71 7.24 -2.91
C ARG A 236 2.29 6.75 -1.58
N VAL A 237 3.54 7.12 -1.28
CA VAL A 237 4.21 6.80 -0.01
C VAL A 237 3.57 7.56 1.15
N ALA A 238 3.28 8.85 0.94
CA ALA A 238 2.60 9.68 1.93
C ALA A 238 1.21 9.13 2.28
N ASP A 239 0.44 8.68 1.28
CA ASP A 239 -0.90 8.10 1.51
C ASP A 239 -0.84 6.80 2.33
N ASP A 240 0.17 5.94 2.08
CA ASP A 240 0.42 4.72 2.87
C ASP A 240 0.80 5.07 4.32
N MET A 241 1.69 6.04 4.51
CA MET A 241 2.17 6.45 5.83
C MET A 241 1.15 7.24 6.66
N GLY A 242 0.27 7.98 6.00
CA GLY A 242 -0.74 8.82 6.61
C GLY A 242 -2.10 8.14 6.67
N LYS A 243 -2.92 8.35 5.62
CA LYS A 243 -4.34 7.97 5.59
C LYS A 243 -4.54 6.47 5.84
N LEU A 244 -3.81 5.63 5.12
CA LEU A 244 -3.96 4.17 5.20
C LEU A 244 -3.46 3.66 6.56
N ARG A 245 -2.32 4.16 7.04
CA ARG A 245 -1.84 3.81 8.38
C ARG A 245 -2.84 4.19 9.48
N LEU A 246 -3.39 5.39 9.44
CA LEU A 246 -4.38 5.86 10.42
C LEU A 246 -5.62 4.95 10.40
N GLN A 247 -6.19 4.69 9.23
CA GLN A 247 -7.44 3.92 9.16
C GLN A 247 -7.26 2.46 9.59
N PHE A 248 -6.14 1.82 9.25
CA PHE A 248 -5.89 0.44 9.68
C PHE A 248 -5.48 0.34 11.16
N SER A 249 -4.83 1.38 11.70
CA SER A 249 -4.44 1.40 13.11
C SER A 249 -5.62 1.70 14.03
N LEU A 250 -6.55 2.59 13.63
CA LEU A 250 -7.70 2.98 14.46
C LEU A 250 -8.97 2.17 14.19
N PHE A 251 -9.34 1.99 12.92
CA PHE A 251 -10.63 1.39 12.54
C PHE A 251 -10.50 -0.05 12.07
N HIS A 252 -9.27 -0.50 11.79
CA HIS A 252 -8.98 -1.83 11.24
C HIS A 252 -9.73 -2.10 9.92
N LYS A 253 -10.11 -1.04 9.19
CA LYS A 253 -10.94 -1.08 7.99
C LYS A 253 -10.57 0.04 7.00
N PRO A 254 -10.73 -0.20 5.70
CA PRO A 254 -10.45 0.78 4.65
C PRO A 254 -11.61 1.76 4.40
N LEU A 255 -11.85 2.70 5.32
CA LEU A 255 -13.05 3.56 5.26
C LEU A 255 -13.08 4.53 4.07
N LEU A 256 -11.95 5.12 3.70
CA LEU A 256 -11.90 6.18 2.70
C LEU A 256 -11.40 5.68 1.35
N SER A 257 -10.38 4.83 1.37
CA SER A 257 -9.76 4.29 0.18
C SER A 257 -8.95 3.05 0.51
N TRP A 258 -8.77 2.23 -0.51
CA TRP A 258 -7.79 1.16 -0.55
C TRP A 258 -6.85 1.40 -1.72
N LYS A 259 -5.55 1.45 -1.46
CA LYS A 259 -4.53 1.51 -2.53
C LYS A 259 -3.85 0.15 -2.66
N GLY A 260 -3.52 -0.22 -3.90
CA GLY A 260 -2.68 -1.38 -4.19
C GLY A 260 -1.23 -1.16 -3.72
N SER A 261 -1.02 -1.29 -2.42
CA SER A 261 0.28 -1.62 -1.83
C SER A 261 0.33 -3.12 -1.56
N TYR A 262 1.41 -3.64 -0.95
CA TYR A 262 1.40 -5.04 -0.58
C TYR A 262 0.41 -5.28 0.56
N VAL A 263 -0.32 -6.39 0.44
CA VAL A 263 -1.45 -6.73 1.29
C VAL A 263 -1.18 -8.09 1.93
N VAL A 264 -1.59 -8.25 3.18
CA VAL A 264 -1.48 -9.49 3.94
C VAL A 264 -2.88 -9.92 4.36
N THR A 265 -3.28 -11.14 4.01
CA THR A 265 -4.62 -11.66 4.30
C THR A 265 -4.59 -13.11 4.73
N GLN A 266 -5.46 -13.48 5.65
CA GLN A 266 -5.69 -14.89 5.95
C GLN A 266 -6.61 -15.52 4.89
N VAL A 267 -6.32 -16.76 4.48
CA VAL A 267 -6.99 -17.43 3.37
C VAL A 267 -8.50 -17.55 3.59
N SER A 268 -8.95 -17.88 4.80
CA SER A 268 -10.39 -18.02 5.12
C SER A 268 -11.21 -16.73 4.92
N TYR A 269 -10.56 -15.57 4.73
CA TYR A 269 -11.22 -14.28 4.52
C TYR A 269 -11.21 -13.83 3.05
N ILE A 270 -10.62 -14.63 2.15
CA ILE A 270 -10.58 -14.35 0.71
C ILE A 270 -11.19 -15.47 -0.14
N THR A 271 -11.54 -16.61 0.46
CA THR A 271 -12.26 -17.73 -0.17
C THR A 271 -13.77 -17.62 -0.02
#